data_AF-A0A2Y9KYI8-F1
#
_entry.id   AF-A0A2Y9KYI8-F1
#
_cell.length_a   1.000
_cell.length_b   1.000
_cell.length_c   1.000
_cell.angle_alpha   90.00
_cell.angle_beta   90.00
_cell.angle_gamma   90.00
#
_symmetry.space_group_name_H-M   'P 1'
#
loop_
_entity.id
_entity.type
_entity.pdbx_description
1 polymer ?
#
loop_
_entity_poly.entity_id
_entity_poly.type
_entity_poly.pdbx_seq_one_letter_code
_entity_poly.pdbx_strand_id
1 'polypeptide(L)'
;MALSDADVQKQIKHMMAFIEQEANEKAEEIDAKAEEEFNIEKGRLVQTQRLKIMEYYEKKEKQIEQQKKIQMSNLMNQARLKVLRARDDLITDLLNEAKQRLSKVVKDTTRYQVLLDGLVLQGLYQLLEPRMIVRCRKQDFPLVKAAVQKAIPMYKIATKKDVDVQIDQEAYLPEEIAGGVEIYNGDRKIKVSNTLESRLDLIAQQMMPEVRGALFGANANRKFLD
;
A
#
# COMPACT_ATOMS: atom_id res chain seq x y z
N MET A 1 -24.44 -104.91 -47.85
CA MET A 1 -23.22 -105.40 -47.19
C MET A 1 -23.00 -104.55 -45.95
N ALA A 2 -23.02 -105.16 -44.76
CA ALA A 2 -22.72 -104.45 -43.53
C ALA A 2 -21.20 -104.16 -43.50
N LEU A 3 -20.79 -102.96 -43.06
CA LEU A 3 -19.37 -102.62 -42.92
C LEU A 3 -18.67 -103.61 -41.98
N SER A 4 -17.39 -103.91 -42.24
CA SER A 4 -16.59 -104.75 -41.36
C SER A 4 -16.24 -103.98 -40.09
N ASP A 5 -16.14 -104.69 -38.95
CA ASP A 5 -15.84 -104.09 -37.64
C ASP A 5 -14.52 -103.28 -37.62
N ALA A 6 -13.56 -103.67 -38.47
CA ALA A 6 -12.30 -102.97 -38.67
C ALA A 6 -12.45 -101.63 -39.42
N ASP A 7 -13.41 -101.53 -40.34
CA ASP A 7 -13.71 -100.28 -41.06
C ASP A 7 -14.48 -99.31 -40.17
N VAL A 8 -15.37 -99.84 -39.32
CA VAL A 8 -16.07 -99.06 -38.27
C VAL A 8 -15.05 -98.48 -37.28
N GLN A 9 -14.06 -99.27 -36.83
CA GLN A 9 -12.98 -98.78 -35.96
C GLN A 9 -12.11 -97.70 -36.62
N LYS A 10 -11.82 -97.81 -37.92
CA LYS A 10 -11.10 -96.76 -38.67
C LYS A 10 -11.91 -95.47 -38.77
N GLN A 11 -13.22 -95.56 -39.04
CA GLN A 11 -14.10 -94.39 -39.05
C GLN A 11 -14.18 -93.73 -37.67
N ILE A 12 -14.28 -94.50 -36.58
CA ILE A 12 -14.28 -93.96 -35.21
C ILE A 12 -12.97 -93.23 -34.92
N LYS A 13 -11.80 -93.81 -35.29
CA LYS A 13 -10.51 -93.14 -35.12
C LYS A 13 -10.39 -91.85 -35.94
N HIS A 14 -10.90 -91.84 -37.17
CA HIS A 14 -10.94 -90.63 -38.00
C HIS A 14 -11.86 -89.56 -37.39
N MET A 15 -13.01 -89.97 -36.86
CA MET A 15 -13.91 -89.06 -36.13
C MET A 15 -13.25 -88.49 -34.87
N MET A 16 -12.54 -89.31 -34.09
CA MET A 16 -11.80 -88.85 -32.91
C MET A 16 -10.70 -87.86 -33.28
N ALA A 17 -9.91 -88.13 -34.32
CA ALA A 17 -8.86 -87.22 -34.78
C ALA A 17 -9.43 -85.89 -35.30
N PHE A 18 -10.59 -85.92 -35.97
CA PHE A 18 -11.28 -84.70 -36.39
C PHE A 18 -11.75 -83.87 -35.19
N ILE A 19 -12.36 -84.51 -34.19
CA ILE A 19 -12.79 -83.85 -32.94
C ILE A 19 -11.59 -83.24 -32.21
N GLU A 20 -10.47 -83.96 -32.15
CA GLU A 20 -9.24 -83.49 -31.51
C GLU A 20 -8.60 -82.31 -32.26
N GLN A 21 -8.58 -82.35 -33.60
CA GLN A 21 -8.13 -81.23 -34.42
C GLN A 21 -9.04 -80.01 -34.26
N GLU A 22 -10.36 -80.19 -34.33
CA GLU A 22 -11.32 -79.09 -34.16
C GLU A 22 -11.21 -78.47 -32.76
N ALA A 23 -10.99 -79.28 -31.72
CA ALA A 23 -10.74 -78.80 -30.36
C ALA A 23 -9.43 -78.00 -30.25
N ASN A 24 -8.35 -78.47 -30.88
CA ASN A 24 -7.05 -77.78 -30.88
C ASN A 24 -7.11 -76.45 -31.66
N GLU A 25 -7.72 -76.43 -32.85
CA GLU A 25 -7.93 -75.20 -33.62
C GLU A 25 -8.79 -74.20 -32.82
N LYS A 26 -9.81 -74.69 -32.10
CA LYS A 26 -10.62 -73.83 -31.23
C LYS A 26 -9.82 -73.28 -30.04
N ALA A 27 -8.92 -74.08 -29.45
CA ALA A 27 -8.05 -73.63 -28.38
C ALA A 27 -7.07 -72.53 -28.88
N GLU A 28 -6.43 -72.74 -30.02
CA GLU A 28 -5.53 -71.73 -30.62
C GLU A 28 -6.27 -70.45 -30.98
N GLU A 29 -7.51 -70.55 -31.50
CA GLU A 29 -8.34 -69.37 -31.78
C GLU A 29 -8.67 -68.58 -30.50
N ILE A 30 -8.95 -69.28 -29.39
CA ILE A 30 -9.20 -68.65 -28.09
C ILE A 30 -7.95 -67.97 -27.56
N ASP A 31 -6.79 -68.62 -27.63
CA ASP A 31 -5.52 -68.07 -27.15
C ASP A 31 -5.11 -66.83 -27.95
N ALA A 32 -5.22 -66.88 -29.28
CA ALA A 32 -4.95 -65.74 -30.15
C ALA A 32 -5.86 -64.55 -29.84
N LYS A 33 -7.16 -64.80 -29.62
CA LYS A 33 -8.11 -63.75 -29.21
C LYS A 33 -7.81 -63.20 -27.82
N ALA A 34 -7.45 -64.06 -26.87
CA ALA A 34 -7.09 -63.64 -25.52
C ALA A 34 -5.85 -62.73 -25.51
N GLU A 35 -4.86 -63.01 -26.36
CA GLU A 35 -3.67 -62.18 -26.48
C GLU A 35 -3.96 -60.83 -27.17
N GLU A 36 -4.82 -60.82 -28.20
CA GLU A 36 -5.28 -59.59 -28.84
C GLU A 36 -6.05 -58.70 -27.85
N GLU A 37 -7.04 -59.26 -27.14
CA GLU A 37 -7.82 -58.55 -26.12
C GLU A 37 -6.94 -58.03 -24.97
N PHE A 38 -5.96 -58.84 -24.51
CA PHE A 38 -5.00 -58.40 -23.49
C PHE A 38 -4.22 -57.16 -23.93
N ASN A 39 -3.71 -57.16 -25.17
CA ASN A 39 -2.93 -56.03 -25.68
C ASN A 39 -3.79 -54.78 -25.87
N ILE A 40 -5.02 -54.93 -26.35
CA ILE A 40 -5.98 -53.82 -26.48
C ILE A 40 -6.29 -53.23 -25.10
N GLU A 41 -6.62 -54.06 -24.13
CA GLU A 41 -7.05 -53.59 -22.80
C GLU A 41 -5.89 -53.00 -22.00
N LYS A 42 -4.70 -53.60 -22.09
CA LYS A 42 -3.46 -53.00 -21.56
C LYS A 42 -3.19 -51.64 -22.19
N GLY A 43 -3.30 -51.53 -23.52
CA GLY A 43 -3.14 -50.26 -24.23
C GLY A 43 -4.13 -49.20 -23.76
N ARG A 44 -5.41 -49.59 -23.62
CA ARG A 44 -6.49 -48.72 -23.11
C ARG A 44 -6.21 -48.23 -21.70
N LEU A 45 -5.81 -49.11 -20.79
CA LEU A 45 -5.47 -48.77 -19.40
C LEU A 45 -4.28 -47.81 -19.33
N VAL A 46 -3.20 -48.10 -20.06
CA VAL A 46 -2.00 -47.26 -20.08
C VAL A 46 -2.30 -45.87 -20.63
N GLN A 47 -3.03 -45.77 -21.75
CA GLN A 47 -3.39 -44.47 -22.34
C GLN A 47 -4.29 -43.66 -21.40
N THR A 48 -5.28 -44.31 -20.79
CA THR A 48 -6.18 -43.65 -19.82
C THR A 48 -5.40 -43.08 -18.64
N GLN A 49 -4.45 -43.84 -18.08
CA GLN A 49 -3.63 -43.36 -16.97
C GLN A 49 -2.63 -42.29 -17.41
N ARG A 50 -2.06 -42.41 -18.62
CA ARG A 50 -1.16 -41.39 -19.19
C ARG A 50 -1.86 -40.04 -19.34
N LEU A 51 -3.10 -40.02 -19.82
CA LEU A 51 -3.90 -38.78 -19.92
C LEU A 51 -4.15 -38.16 -18.53
N LYS A 52 -4.48 -38.96 -17.52
CA LYS A 52 -4.63 -38.48 -16.13
C LYS A 52 -3.33 -37.87 -15.59
N ILE A 53 -2.19 -38.50 -15.87
CA ILE A 53 -0.88 -37.99 -15.46
C ILE A 53 -0.57 -36.67 -16.18
N MET A 54 -0.84 -36.58 -17.49
CA MET A 54 -0.65 -35.35 -18.26
C MET A 54 -1.49 -34.19 -17.70
N GLU A 55 -2.79 -34.42 -17.44
CA GLU A 55 -3.68 -33.40 -16.87
C GLU A 55 -3.21 -32.94 -15.47
N TYR A 56 -2.73 -33.88 -14.65
CA TYR A 56 -2.17 -33.57 -13.33
C TYR A 56 -0.93 -32.67 -13.41
N TYR A 57 0.00 -32.97 -14.32
CA TYR A 57 1.20 -32.16 -14.53
C TYR A 57 0.89 -30.81 -15.17
N GLU A 58 -0.08 -30.75 -16.09
CA GLU A 58 -0.52 -29.48 -16.68
C GLU A 58 -1.10 -28.54 -15.61
N LYS A 59 -1.92 -29.06 -14.68
CA LYS A 59 -2.43 -28.28 -13.54
C LYS A 59 -1.30 -27.79 -12.63
N LYS A 60 -0.32 -28.66 -12.32
CA LYS A 60 0.85 -28.28 -11.51
C LYS A 60 1.68 -27.20 -12.19
N GLU A 61 1.93 -27.33 -13.49
CA GLU A 61 2.71 -26.36 -14.25
C GLU A 61 2.03 -24.99 -14.26
N LYS A 62 0.72 -24.94 -14.56
CA LYS A 62 -0.08 -23.71 -14.49
C LYS A 62 -0.05 -23.08 -13.10
N GLN A 63 -0.18 -23.90 -12.04
CA GLN A 63 -0.11 -23.41 -10.66
C GLN A 63 1.26 -22.80 -10.34
N ILE A 64 2.35 -23.44 -10.74
CA ILE A 64 3.72 -22.93 -10.53
C ILE A 64 3.92 -21.64 -11.31
N GLU A 65 3.46 -21.56 -12.56
CA GLU A 65 3.59 -20.34 -13.37
C GLU A 65 2.82 -19.18 -12.74
N GLN A 66 1.58 -19.42 -12.29
CA GLN A 66 0.78 -18.43 -11.58
C GLN A 66 1.47 -17.99 -10.28
N GLN A 67 2.00 -18.93 -9.50
CA GLN A 67 2.71 -18.62 -8.25
C GLN A 67 3.97 -17.78 -8.51
N LYS A 68 4.74 -18.07 -9.57
CA LYS A 68 5.89 -17.27 -9.99
C LYS A 68 5.46 -15.84 -10.34
N LYS A 69 4.35 -15.66 -11.08
CA LYS A 69 3.81 -14.34 -11.41
C LYS A 69 3.41 -13.56 -10.16
N ILE A 70 2.74 -14.21 -9.20
CA ILE A 70 2.37 -13.60 -7.92
C ILE A 70 3.61 -13.19 -7.12
N GLN A 71 4.59 -14.08 -6.99
CA GLN A 71 5.84 -13.80 -6.28
C GLN A 71 6.59 -12.63 -6.88
N MET A 72 6.73 -12.60 -8.21
CA MET A 72 7.38 -11.49 -8.91
C MET A 72 6.63 -10.18 -8.69
N SER A 73 5.29 -10.18 -8.82
CA SER A 73 4.45 -9.00 -8.57
C SER A 73 4.62 -8.48 -7.13
N ASN A 74 4.60 -9.38 -6.14
CA ASN A 74 4.80 -9.02 -4.74
C ASN A 74 6.18 -8.41 -4.50
N LEU A 75 7.24 -8.98 -5.10
CA LEU A 75 8.60 -8.48 -4.97
C LEU A 75 8.74 -7.08 -5.59
N MET A 76 8.16 -6.86 -6.77
CA MET A 76 8.14 -5.54 -7.42
C MET A 76 7.36 -4.51 -6.61
N ASN A 77 6.22 -4.89 -6.03
CA ASN A 77 5.45 -4.01 -5.16
C ASN A 77 6.24 -3.65 -3.88
N GLN A 78 6.91 -4.62 -3.26
CA GLN A 78 7.77 -4.36 -2.10
C GLN A 78 8.92 -3.41 -2.45
N ALA A 79 9.56 -3.60 -3.61
CA ALA A 79 10.62 -2.70 -4.08
C ALA A 79 10.07 -1.27 -4.27
N ARG A 80 8.89 -1.12 -4.90
CA ARG A 80 8.21 0.17 -5.06
C ARG A 80 7.92 0.84 -3.71
N LEU A 81 7.39 0.10 -2.75
CA LEU A 81 7.08 0.62 -1.41
C LEU A 81 8.34 1.06 -0.67
N LYS A 82 9.46 0.33 -0.81
CA LYS A 82 10.74 0.72 -0.22
C LYS A 82 11.21 2.09 -0.74
N VAL A 83 11.13 2.31 -2.06
CA VAL A 83 11.50 3.61 -2.66
C VAL A 83 10.57 4.72 -2.17
N LEU A 84 9.26 4.46 -2.10
CA LEU A 84 8.30 5.46 -1.62
C LEU A 84 8.54 5.85 -0.16
N ARG A 85 8.85 4.88 0.71
CA ARG A 85 9.21 5.14 2.12
C ARG A 85 10.49 5.96 2.22
N ALA A 86 11.56 5.53 1.54
CA ALA A 86 12.82 6.27 1.56
C ALA A 86 12.65 7.72 1.06
N ARG A 87 11.76 7.95 0.07
CA ARG A 87 11.44 9.30 -0.40
C ARG A 87 10.71 10.13 0.66
N ASP A 88 9.79 9.51 1.39
CA ASP A 88 9.04 10.15 2.48
C ASP A 88 9.93 10.47 3.68
N ASP A 89 10.86 9.58 4.01
CA ASP A 89 11.87 9.77 5.05
C ASP A 89 12.73 11.00 4.74
N LEU A 90 13.20 11.16 3.50
CA LEU A 90 13.96 12.34 3.07
C LEU A 90 13.18 13.66 3.21
N ILE A 91 11.87 13.64 2.94
CA ILE A 91 11.01 14.82 3.14
C ILE A 91 10.83 15.11 4.62
N THR A 92 10.64 14.06 5.43
CA THR A 92 10.49 14.17 6.88
C THR A 92 11.75 14.77 7.50
N ASP A 93 12.93 14.31 7.10
CA ASP A 93 14.22 14.84 7.54
C ASP A 93 14.40 16.32 7.15
N LEU A 94 14.00 16.71 5.94
CA LEU A 94 14.02 18.10 5.51
C LEU A 94 13.11 18.98 6.39
N LEU A 95 11.89 18.53 6.68
CA LEU A 95 10.96 19.26 7.54
C LEU A 95 11.47 19.34 8.98
N ASN A 96 12.11 18.29 9.49
CA ASN A 96 12.76 18.30 10.80
C ASN A 96 13.92 19.30 10.85
N GLU A 97 14.77 19.35 9.82
CA GLU A 97 15.82 20.37 9.69
C GLU A 97 15.23 21.78 9.59
N ALA A 98 14.12 21.96 8.87
CA ALA A 98 13.41 23.24 8.82
C ALA A 98 12.92 23.67 10.22
N LYS A 99 12.36 22.75 11.03
CA LYS A 99 11.99 23.01 12.43
C LYS A 99 13.21 23.44 13.26
N GLN A 100 14.34 22.76 13.12
CA GLN A 100 15.58 23.15 13.81
C GLN A 100 16.07 24.54 13.40
N ARG A 101 15.96 24.91 12.12
CA ARG A 101 16.30 26.25 11.63
C ARG A 101 15.35 27.32 12.17
N LEU A 102 14.05 27.04 12.26
CA LEU A 102 13.09 27.94 12.88
C LEU A 102 13.43 28.19 14.36
N SER A 103 13.83 27.16 15.09
CA SER A 103 14.32 27.32 16.47
C SER A 103 15.53 28.25 16.57
N LYS A 104 16.45 28.24 15.58
CA LYS A 104 17.58 29.20 15.54
C LYS A 104 17.11 30.65 15.33
N VAL A 105 16.06 30.88 14.54
CA VAL A 105 15.47 32.23 14.36
C VAL A 105 14.84 32.71 15.65
N VAL A 106 14.19 31.82 16.39
CA VAL A 106 13.56 32.14 17.68
C VAL A 106 14.58 32.58 18.73
N LYS A 107 15.79 32.03 18.70
CA LYS A 107 16.88 32.46 19.60
C LYS A 107 17.32 33.90 19.35
N ASP A 108 17.08 34.45 18.16
CA ASP A 108 17.35 35.84 17.84
C ASP A 108 16.16 36.72 18.23
N THR A 109 16.25 37.32 19.41
CA THR A 109 15.17 38.14 19.99
C THR A 109 14.71 39.28 19.08
N THR A 110 15.60 39.87 18.29
CA THR A 110 15.26 41.03 17.44
C THR A 110 14.37 40.61 16.28
N ARG A 111 14.77 39.56 15.55
CA ARG A 111 13.98 39.00 14.44
C ARG A 111 12.71 38.33 14.95
N TYR A 112 12.80 37.64 16.08
CA TYR A 112 11.66 36.93 16.66
C TYR A 112 10.59 37.89 17.19
N GLN A 113 10.96 39.02 17.79
CA GLN A 113 9.99 40.05 18.21
C GLN A 113 9.18 40.59 17.03
N VAL A 114 9.86 40.93 15.92
CA VAL A 114 9.17 41.42 14.70
C VAL A 114 8.22 40.37 14.14
N LEU A 115 8.62 39.10 14.18
CA LEU A 115 7.76 37.99 13.76
C LEU A 115 6.53 37.86 14.68
N LEU A 116 6.72 37.90 16.00
CA LEU A 116 5.63 37.83 16.98
C LEU A 116 4.63 38.99 16.84
N ASP A 117 5.12 40.21 16.60
CA ASP A 117 4.28 41.39 16.35
C ASP A 117 3.29 41.09 15.19
N GLY A 118 3.76 40.46 14.12
CA GLY A 118 2.92 40.05 12.98
C GLY A 118 2.03 38.83 13.27
N LEU A 119 2.55 37.81 13.95
CA LEU A 119 1.81 36.58 14.25
C LEU A 119 0.61 36.84 15.17
N VAL A 120 0.79 37.68 16.19
CA VAL A 120 -0.29 38.10 17.09
C VAL A 120 -1.35 38.84 16.29
N LEU A 121 -0.96 39.89 15.55
CA LEU A 121 -1.89 40.70 14.78
C LEU A 121 -2.69 39.86 13.76
N GLN A 122 -2.02 38.95 13.04
CA GLN A 122 -2.67 38.06 12.09
C GLN A 122 -3.73 37.17 12.76
N GLY A 123 -3.43 36.62 13.93
CA GLY A 123 -4.39 35.80 14.68
C GLY A 123 -5.61 36.61 15.12
N LEU A 124 -5.42 37.86 15.56
CA LEU A 124 -6.52 38.76 15.91
C LEU A 124 -7.44 39.02 14.70
N TYR A 125 -6.86 39.27 13.52
CA TYR A 125 -7.64 39.48 12.29
C TYR A 125 -8.42 38.26 11.81
N GLN A 126 -8.02 37.03 12.20
CA GLN A 126 -8.79 35.84 11.87
C GLN A 126 -9.96 35.59 12.82
N LEU A 127 -9.81 35.92 14.11
CA LEU A 127 -10.85 35.70 15.11
C LEU A 127 -11.97 36.75 15.04
N LEU A 128 -11.63 38.04 14.93
CA LEU A 128 -12.59 39.15 14.89
C LEU A 128 -13.59 39.20 16.06
N GLU A 129 -13.17 38.75 17.25
CA GLU A 129 -13.98 38.69 18.48
C GLU A 129 -13.70 39.89 19.42
N PRO A 130 -14.66 40.30 20.26
CA PRO A 130 -14.48 41.44 21.16
C PRO A 130 -13.53 41.15 22.33
N ARG A 131 -13.44 39.88 22.77
CA ARG A 131 -12.53 39.42 23.82
C ARG A 131 -11.70 38.26 23.30
N MET A 132 -10.38 38.40 23.38
CA MET A 132 -9.41 37.41 22.92
C MET A 132 -8.37 37.11 24.00
N ILE A 133 -7.99 35.84 24.09
CA ILE A 133 -7.02 35.32 25.07
C ILE A 133 -5.82 34.77 24.29
N VAL A 134 -4.65 35.38 24.49
CA VAL A 134 -3.40 34.96 23.84
C VAL A 134 -2.67 33.99 24.76
N ARG A 135 -2.43 32.78 24.26
CA ARG A 135 -1.61 31.75 24.90
C ARG A 135 -0.26 31.66 24.20
N CYS A 136 0.80 31.69 24.99
CA CYS A 136 2.17 31.61 24.50
C CYS A 136 2.99 30.70 25.40
N ARG A 137 4.23 30.40 25.02
CA ARG A 137 5.17 29.70 25.91
C ARG A 137 5.65 30.64 27.02
N LYS A 138 5.99 30.08 28.17
CA LYS A 138 6.39 30.87 29.36
C LYS A 138 7.61 31.75 29.10
N GLN A 139 8.57 31.30 28.29
CA GLN A 139 9.78 32.08 27.99
C GLN A 139 9.49 33.32 27.12
N ASP A 140 8.40 33.32 26.34
CA ASP A 140 8.07 34.40 25.40
C ASP A 140 7.13 35.45 25.97
N PHE A 141 6.66 35.26 27.20
CA PHE A 141 5.69 36.14 27.81
C PHE A 141 6.07 37.65 27.72
N PRO A 142 7.33 38.08 27.96
CA PRO A 142 7.70 39.48 27.81
C PRO A 142 7.58 40.00 26.37
N LEU A 143 7.96 39.17 25.39
CA LEU A 143 7.94 39.52 23.96
C LEU A 143 6.50 39.58 23.43
N VAL A 144 5.66 38.62 23.84
CA VAL A 144 4.24 38.57 23.48
C VAL A 144 3.48 39.72 24.12
N LYS A 145 3.83 40.13 25.34
CA LYS A 145 3.24 41.33 25.97
C LYS A 145 3.52 42.59 25.16
N ALA A 146 4.74 42.77 24.69
CA ALA A 146 5.09 43.88 23.80
C ALA A 146 4.37 43.79 22.44
N ALA A 147 4.26 42.59 21.87
CA ALA A 147 3.57 42.36 20.60
C ALA A 147 2.07 42.68 20.69
N VAL A 148 1.39 42.26 21.76
CA VAL A 148 -0.03 42.56 22.00
C VAL A 148 -0.25 44.06 22.15
N GLN A 149 0.61 44.77 22.89
CA GLN A 149 0.51 46.22 23.05
C GLN A 149 0.60 46.97 21.71
N LYS A 150 1.45 46.50 20.79
CA LYS A 150 1.55 47.06 19.44
C LYS A 150 0.41 46.64 18.52
N ALA A 151 -0.13 45.43 18.69
CA ALA A 151 -1.19 44.88 17.85
C ALA A 151 -2.56 45.53 18.10
N ILE A 152 -2.89 45.92 19.34
CA ILE A 152 -4.18 46.51 19.70
C ILE A 152 -4.49 47.80 18.88
N PRO A 153 -3.60 48.81 18.80
CA PRO A 153 -3.83 49.99 17.98
C PRO A 153 -4.04 49.66 16.50
N MET A 154 -3.22 48.77 15.93
CA MET A 154 -3.33 48.37 14.53
C MET A 154 -4.66 47.67 14.24
N TYR A 155 -5.09 46.78 15.14
CA TYR A 155 -6.37 46.09 15.02
C TYR A 155 -7.56 47.06 15.06
N LYS A 156 -7.56 48.02 15.99
CA LYS A 156 -8.62 49.05 16.09
C LYS A 156 -8.72 49.90 14.84
N ILE A 157 -7.59 50.29 14.25
CA ILE A 157 -7.56 51.09 13.02
C ILE A 157 -8.13 50.30 11.84
N ALA A 158 -7.73 49.04 11.67
CA ALA A 158 -8.14 48.23 10.52
C ALA A 158 -9.59 47.75 10.60
N THR A 159 -10.06 47.34 11.79
CA THR A 159 -11.40 46.75 11.96
C THR A 159 -12.46 47.73 12.44
N LYS A 160 -12.04 48.91 12.94
CA LYS A 160 -12.90 49.91 13.59
C LYS A 160 -13.69 49.37 14.80
N LYS A 161 -13.21 48.29 15.42
CA LYS A 161 -13.80 47.67 16.61
C LYS A 161 -12.81 47.72 17.76
N ASP A 162 -13.33 47.97 18.96
CA ASP A 162 -12.57 47.77 20.18
C ASP A 162 -12.39 46.28 20.48
N VAL A 163 -11.28 45.97 21.13
CA VAL A 163 -10.87 44.60 21.46
C VAL A 163 -10.21 44.57 22.83
N ASP A 164 -10.63 43.63 23.66
CA ASP A 164 -9.99 43.27 24.93
C ASP A 164 -9.09 42.05 24.69
N VAL A 165 -7.78 42.27 24.68
CA VAL A 165 -6.77 41.21 24.49
C VAL A 165 -6.05 40.95 25.80
N GLN A 166 -6.26 39.76 26.36
CA GLN A 166 -5.64 39.30 27.61
C GLN A 166 -4.64 38.19 27.32
N ILE A 167 -3.55 38.11 28.08
CA ILE A 167 -2.57 37.01 27.97
C ILE A 167 -2.88 36.00 29.07
N ASP A 168 -2.97 34.72 28.69
CA ASP A 168 -3.19 33.62 29.64
C ASP A 168 -1.97 33.47 30.56
N GLN A 169 -2.21 33.47 31.87
CA GLN A 169 -1.17 33.30 32.92
C GLN A 169 -1.30 31.95 33.64
N GLU A 170 -2.39 31.22 33.39
CA GLU A 170 -2.66 29.92 34.02
C GLU A 170 -2.24 28.78 33.08
N ALA A 171 -2.52 28.91 31.78
CA ALA A 171 -2.17 27.92 30.78
C ALA A 171 -1.20 28.49 29.74
N TYR A 172 -0.03 27.87 29.64
CA TYR A 172 1.02 28.18 28.66
C TYR A 172 1.08 27.11 27.57
N LEU A 173 1.69 27.45 26.44
CA LEU A 173 2.07 26.46 25.44
C LEU A 173 3.16 25.51 25.98
N PRO A 174 3.18 24.24 25.55
CA PRO A 174 4.25 23.30 25.86
C PRO A 174 5.65 23.85 25.52
N GLU A 175 6.65 23.50 26.32
CA GLU A 175 8.04 23.96 26.12
C GLU A 175 8.71 23.37 24.87
N GLU A 176 8.17 22.27 24.35
CA GLU A 176 8.61 21.61 23.11
C GLU A 176 8.29 22.41 21.84
N ILE A 177 7.38 23.39 21.93
CA ILE A 177 7.03 24.28 20.82
C ILE A 177 8.15 25.29 20.59
N ALA A 178 8.64 25.36 19.35
CA ALA A 178 9.72 26.26 18.96
C ALA A 178 9.34 27.73 19.13
N GLY A 179 8.08 28.11 18.93
CA GLY A 179 7.59 29.46 19.21
C GLY A 179 6.25 29.80 18.57
N GLY A 180 5.82 31.04 18.75
CA GLY A 180 4.55 31.59 18.27
C GLY A 180 3.46 31.60 19.34
N VAL A 181 2.22 31.77 18.90
CA VAL A 181 1.07 32.00 19.78
C VAL A 181 -0.17 31.23 19.33
N GLU A 182 -0.99 30.82 20.27
CA GLU A 182 -2.37 30.41 20.03
C GLU A 182 -3.30 31.49 20.58
N ILE A 183 -4.32 31.90 19.83
CA ILE A 183 -5.29 32.89 20.27
C ILE A 183 -6.66 32.22 20.38
N TYR A 184 -7.32 32.44 21.50
CA TYR A 184 -8.64 31.92 21.81
C TYR A 184 -9.66 33.07 21.87
N ASN A 185 -10.91 32.77 21.57
CA ASN A 185 -12.01 33.68 21.92
C ASN A 185 -12.31 33.65 23.43
N GLY A 186 -13.13 34.59 23.92
CA GLY A 186 -13.47 34.71 25.35
C GLY A 186 -14.01 33.42 25.98
N ASP A 187 -14.80 32.64 25.22
CA ASP A 187 -15.39 31.37 25.67
C ASP A 187 -14.46 30.15 25.48
N ARG A 188 -13.25 30.35 24.94
CA ARG A 188 -12.26 29.29 24.62
C ARG A 188 -12.75 28.21 23.65
N LYS A 189 -13.82 28.45 22.89
CA LYS A 189 -14.39 27.52 21.90
C LYS A 189 -13.73 27.62 20.53
N ILE A 190 -13.33 28.82 20.13
CA ILE A 190 -12.68 29.08 18.84
C ILE A 190 -11.21 29.39 19.13
N LYS A 191 -10.31 28.73 18.40
CA LYS A 191 -8.88 28.98 18.50
C LYS A 191 -8.23 29.15 17.14
N VAL A 192 -7.27 30.05 17.07
CA VAL A 192 -6.35 30.22 15.93
C VAL A 192 -4.96 29.81 16.39
N SER A 193 -4.47 28.68 15.85
CA SER A 193 -3.11 28.22 16.09
C SER A 193 -2.16 28.90 15.11
N ASN A 194 -1.34 29.83 15.60
CA ASN A 194 -0.35 30.54 14.80
C ASN A 194 1.07 30.30 15.35
N THR A 195 1.34 29.06 15.75
CA THR A 195 2.68 28.58 16.13
C THR A 195 3.55 28.36 14.90
N LEU A 196 4.88 28.35 15.08
CA LEU A 196 5.81 28.16 13.96
C LEU A 196 5.67 26.79 13.31
N GLU A 197 5.37 25.75 14.09
CA GLU A 197 5.08 24.39 13.63
C GLU A 197 3.83 24.37 12.76
N SER A 198 2.72 24.94 13.26
CA SER A 198 1.45 24.96 12.52
C SER A 198 1.61 25.66 11.17
N ARG A 199 2.40 26.73 11.14
CA ARG A 199 2.69 27.47 9.90
C ARG A 199 3.59 26.70 8.96
N LEU A 200 4.63 26.07 9.48
CA LEU A 200 5.53 25.24 8.68
C LEU A 200 4.76 24.09 8.05
N ASP A 201 3.93 23.39 8.81
CA ASP A 201 3.15 22.26 8.32
C ASP A 201 2.13 22.70 7.26
N LEU A 202 1.44 23.83 7.48
CA LEU A 202 0.50 24.41 6.51
C LEU A 202 1.19 24.76 5.18
N ILE A 203 2.31 25.47 5.23
CA ILE A 203 3.05 25.88 4.03
C ILE A 203 3.69 24.67 3.35
N ALA A 204 4.25 23.73 4.13
CA ALA A 204 4.87 22.52 3.60
C ALA A 204 3.86 21.69 2.80
N GLN A 205 2.62 21.56 3.28
CA GLN A 205 1.57 20.85 2.54
C GLN A 205 1.23 21.52 1.20
N GLN A 206 1.14 22.85 1.18
CA GLN A 206 0.84 23.60 -0.05
C GLN A 206 2.00 23.57 -1.04
N MET A 207 3.23 23.68 -0.54
CA MET A 207 4.45 23.73 -1.34
C MET A 207 5.03 22.35 -1.67
N MET A 208 4.42 21.27 -1.16
CA MET A 208 4.90 19.90 -1.39
C MET A 208 5.10 19.54 -2.87
N PRO A 209 4.24 19.98 -3.82
CA PRO A 209 4.47 19.73 -5.25
C PRO A 209 5.76 20.38 -5.77
N GLU A 210 6.08 21.59 -5.32
CA GLU A 210 7.29 22.32 -5.70
C GLU A 210 8.53 21.71 -5.06
N VAL A 211 8.46 21.40 -3.76
CA VAL A 211 9.52 20.70 -3.02
C VAL A 211 9.86 19.36 -3.68
N ARG A 212 8.83 18.60 -4.08
CA ARG A 212 9.03 17.35 -4.83
C ARG A 212 9.77 17.59 -6.14
N GLY A 213 9.36 18.59 -6.92
CA GLY A 213 9.99 18.92 -8.20
C GLY A 213 11.46 19.36 -8.03
N ALA A 214 11.74 20.15 -7.00
CA ALA A 214 13.09 20.62 -6.69
C ALA A 214 14.04 19.50 -6.22
N LEU A 215 13.55 18.57 -5.40
CA LEU A 215 14.38 17.50 -4.83
C LEU A 215 14.53 16.29 -5.75
N PHE A 216 13.45 15.88 -6.43
CA PHE A 216 13.40 14.62 -7.18
C PHE A 216 13.25 14.81 -8.69
N GLY A 217 13.24 16.07 -9.16
CA GLY A 217 13.05 16.42 -10.55
C GLY A 217 11.58 16.48 -10.97
N ALA A 218 11.34 17.17 -12.09
CA ALA A 218 10.03 17.28 -12.70
C ALA A 218 9.61 15.94 -13.35
N ASN A 219 8.30 15.70 -13.41
CA ASN A 219 7.77 14.54 -14.11
C ASN A 219 7.86 14.76 -15.63
N ALA A 220 8.75 14.03 -16.31
CA ALA A 220 8.94 14.10 -17.77
C ALA A 220 7.67 13.82 -18.58
N ASN A 221 6.69 13.11 -18.01
CA ASN A 221 5.43 12.78 -18.68
C ASN A 221 4.36 13.88 -18.54
N ARG A 222 4.55 14.89 -17.67
CA ARG A 222 3.60 16.00 -17.52
C ARG A 222 3.84 17.02 -18.62
N LYS A 223 2.87 17.18 -19.53
CA LYS A 223 2.96 18.11 -20.68
C LYS A 223 2.22 19.44 -20.48
N PHE A 224 1.21 19.47 -19.62
CA PHE A 224 0.33 20.62 -19.41
C PHE A 224 0.24 20.96 -17.91
N LEU A 225 -0.01 22.24 -17.61
CA LEU A 225 -0.20 22.78 -16.26
C LEU A 225 -1.64 23.24 -16.01
N ASP A 226 -2.50 23.10 -17.01
CA ASP A 226 -3.92 23.48 -17.00
C ASP A 226 -4.79 22.57 -16.11
#